data_AF-A0A4U1JNI1-F1
#
_entry.id   AF-A0A4U1JNI1-F1
#
_cell.length_a   1.000
_cell.length_b   1.000
_cell.length_c   1.000
_cell.angle_alpha   90.00
_cell.angle_beta   90.00
_cell.angle_gamma   90.00
#
_symmetry.space_group_name_H-M   'P 1'
#
loop_
_entity.id
_entity.type
_entity.pdbx_description
1 polymer ?
#
loop_
_entity_poly.entity_id
_entity_poly.type
_entity_poly.pdbx_seq_one_letter_code
_entity_poly.pdbx_strand_id
1 'polypeptide(L)'
;MAHEIIAILPCETALLPAGLTSVVGRGATAVLAPAPGWAERLTGGPKQTAVRHHSRLEALMAVGSVLPFAAGIACTPEEAALLLTLDAPLIARLAAEIGPRRHFQLTLDWDESHVLAAFRDSPELAPLFSGAPVTPEIMRRAITALADRLNAKALHLLDPVAEDPVEQPRAPGCLLNVVFLLRPEDEPRLDAALEAIDALWTEGLRLRLVGPSAPISHALLDIDRADSAAVPAAADLLEVRPDAGKDAVVNAAKAALRSPDLAANAAEEIRAAARLLIRAGEIAALGRSIAATLPQLVHQRPGGSKPSLTTSSEAA
;
A
#
# COMPACT_ATOMS: atom_id res chain seq x y z
N MET A 1 20.04 -20.80 -3.81
CA MET A 1 18.86 -20.85 -4.71
C MET A 1 18.05 -19.59 -4.49
N ALA A 2 17.49 -19.01 -5.55
CA ALA A 2 16.64 -17.82 -5.42
C ALA A 2 15.29 -18.22 -4.82
N HIS A 3 14.87 -17.50 -3.78
CA HIS A 3 13.54 -17.61 -3.20
C HIS A 3 12.72 -16.39 -3.61
N GLU A 4 11.41 -16.45 -3.46
CA GLU A 4 10.54 -15.29 -3.45
C GLU A 4 10.36 -14.85 -2.00
N ILE A 5 10.58 -13.57 -1.68
CA ILE A 5 10.20 -13.03 -0.38
C ILE A 5 8.71 -12.69 -0.41
N ILE A 6 7.95 -13.26 0.53
CA ILE A 6 6.49 -13.13 0.58
C ILE A 6 6.09 -11.99 1.51
N ALA A 7 6.69 -11.97 2.71
CA ALA A 7 6.35 -11.02 3.76
C ALA A 7 7.49 -10.90 4.78
N ILE A 8 7.41 -9.87 5.61
CA ILE A 8 8.06 -9.81 6.92
C ILE A 8 6.99 -9.89 8.01
N LEU A 9 7.20 -10.79 8.97
CA LEU A 9 6.44 -10.87 10.21
C LEU A 9 7.22 -10.11 11.29
N PRO A 10 6.62 -9.15 12.02
CA PRO A 10 7.30 -8.38 13.06
C PRO A 10 7.37 -9.16 14.38
N CYS A 11 7.70 -10.43 14.28
CA CYS A 11 7.94 -11.34 15.38
C CYS A 11 8.94 -12.41 14.95
N GLU A 12 9.60 -13.05 15.91
CA GLU A 12 10.42 -14.23 15.66
C GLU A 12 9.53 -15.47 15.70
N THR A 13 9.43 -16.19 14.58
CA THR A 13 8.66 -17.43 14.50
C THR A 13 9.36 -18.48 13.67
N ALA A 14 9.36 -19.71 14.19
CA ALA A 14 9.81 -20.90 13.48
C ALA A 14 8.64 -21.68 12.83
N LEU A 15 7.40 -21.41 13.25
CA LEU A 15 6.22 -22.09 12.74
C LEU A 15 5.65 -21.31 11.57
N LEU A 16 5.81 -21.87 10.36
CA LEU A 16 5.25 -21.32 9.14
C LEU A 16 4.32 -22.34 8.46
N PRO A 17 3.37 -21.86 7.62
CA PRO A 17 2.63 -22.71 6.70
C PRO A 17 3.55 -23.59 5.84
N ALA A 18 3.05 -24.77 5.44
CA ALA A 18 3.81 -25.74 4.66
C ALA A 18 4.34 -25.14 3.35
N GLY A 19 5.59 -25.48 3.01
CA GLY A 19 6.24 -24.99 1.78
C GLY A 19 6.84 -23.59 1.88
N LEU A 20 6.80 -22.96 3.07
CA LEU A 20 7.49 -21.71 3.36
C LEU A 20 8.72 -21.97 4.25
N THR A 21 9.69 -21.07 4.15
CA THR A 21 10.92 -21.05 4.96
C THR A 21 11.10 -19.68 5.58
N SER A 22 11.85 -19.59 6.69
CA SER A 22 12.09 -18.33 7.40
C SER A 22 13.56 -17.98 7.49
N VAL A 23 13.82 -16.68 7.53
CA VAL A 23 15.06 -16.09 8.04
C VAL A 23 14.68 -15.19 9.21
N VAL A 24 15.27 -15.42 10.38
CA VAL A 24 14.97 -14.66 11.60
C VAL A 24 16.09 -13.69 11.89
N GLY A 25 15.76 -12.45 12.27
CA GLY A 25 16.74 -11.45 12.66
C GLY A 25 16.10 -10.19 13.25
N ARG A 26 16.72 -9.65 14.30
CA ARG A 26 16.34 -8.37 14.94
C ARG A 26 14.86 -8.30 15.35
N GLY A 27 14.29 -9.39 15.88
CA GLY A 27 12.90 -9.41 16.34
C GLY A 27 11.86 -9.58 15.22
N ALA A 28 12.28 -9.87 13.99
CA ALA A 28 11.42 -10.07 12.84
C ALA A 28 11.79 -11.33 12.05
N THR A 29 10.86 -11.82 11.24
CA THR A 29 11.01 -13.01 10.40
C THR A 29 10.70 -12.66 8.95
N ALA A 30 11.67 -12.80 8.05
CA ALA A 30 11.42 -12.77 6.62
C ALA A 30 10.92 -14.14 6.17
N VAL A 31 9.79 -14.17 5.48
CA VAL A 31 9.16 -15.41 4.99
C VAL A 31 9.46 -15.58 3.51
N LEU A 32 10.06 -16.71 3.18
CA LEU A 32 10.55 -17.04 1.85
C LEU A 32 9.78 -18.25 1.30
N ALA A 33 9.44 -18.20 0.02
CA ALA A 33 8.90 -19.32 -0.72
C ALA A 33 9.86 -19.74 -1.85
N PRO A 34 9.81 -20.99 -2.33
CA PRO A 34 10.49 -21.35 -3.57
C PRO A 34 10.05 -20.41 -4.69
N ALA A 35 11.01 -19.78 -5.37
CA ALA A 35 10.69 -18.92 -6.50
C ALA A 35 10.04 -19.76 -7.62
N PRO A 36 8.97 -19.27 -8.27
CA PRO A 36 8.32 -20.00 -9.35
C PRO A 36 9.32 -20.21 -10.48
N GLY A 37 9.48 -21.47 -10.91
CA GLY A 37 10.38 -21.86 -11.98
C GLY A 37 9.99 -21.25 -13.33
N TRP A 38 10.92 -21.21 -14.28
CA TRP A 38 10.68 -20.66 -15.62
C TRP A 38 9.46 -21.29 -16.32
N ALA A 39 9.29 -22.61 -16.17
CA ALA A 39 8.16 -23.34 -16.74
C ALA A 39 6.82 -22.96 -16.09
N GLU A 40 6.77 -22.81 -14.75
CA GLU A 40 5.54 -22.39 -14.05
C GLU A 40 5.12 -20.97 -14.44
N ARG A 41 6.09 -20.07 -14.67
CA ARG A 41 5.81 -18.70 -15.12
C ARG A 41 5.16 -18.69 -16.51
N LEU A 42 5.55 -19.62 -17.39
CA LEU A 42 4.99 -19.75 -18.73
C LEU A 42 3.60 -20.40 -18.74
N THR A 43 3.35 -21.38 -17.86
CA THR A 43 2.11 -22.17 -17.87
C THR A 43 1.00 -21.59 -16.98
N GLY A 44 1.35 -20.96 -15.86
CA GLY A 44 0.36 -20.43 -14.90
C GLY A 44 -0.13 -19.01 -15.19
N GLY A 45 0.69 -18.23 -15.92
CA GLY A 45 0.43 -16.83 -16.22
C GLY A 45 0.42 -15.92 -14.97
N PRO A 46 0.38 -14.59 -15.15
CA PRO A 46 0.48 -13.62 -14.04
C PRO A 46 -0.61 -13.77 -12.97
N LYS A 47 -1.82 -14.20 -13.38
CA LYS A 47 -2.97 -14.36 -12.47
C LYS A 47 -2.77 -15.47 -11.44
N GLN A 48 -2.26 -16.64 -11.85
CA GLN A 48 -2.06 -17.74 -10.90
C GLN A 48 -0.94 -17.42 -9.91
N THR A 49 0.12 -16.74 -10.36
CA THR A 49 1.19 -16.25 -9.47
C THR A 49 0.65 -15.29 -8.42
N ALA A 50 -0.19 -14.33 -8.83
CA ALA A 50 -0.82 -13.38 -7.90
C ALA A 50 -1.74 -14.09 -6.89
N VAL A 51 -2.56 -15.05 -7.33
CA VAL A 51 -3.42 -15.85 -6.45
C VAL A 51 -2.59 -16.64 -5.44
N ARG A 52 -1.54 -17.35 -5.89
CA ARG A 52 -0.65 -18.12 -5.00
C ARG A 52 0.03 -17.21 -3.97
N HIS A 53 0.51 -16.05 -4.38
CA HIS A 53 1.11 -15.05 -3.49
C HIS A 53 0.10 -14.58 -2.44
N HIS A 54 -1.11 -14.23 -2.87
CA HIS A 54 -2.18 -13.77 -1.96
C HIS A 54 -2.57 -14.85 -0.95
N SER A 55 -2.78 -16.09 -1.38
CA SER A 55 -3.10 -17.20 -0.47
C SER A 55 -2.01 -17.47 0.55
N ARG A 56 -0.73 -17.26 0.19
CA ARG A 56 0.37 -17.35 1.17
C ARG A 56 0.31 -16.21 2.19
N LEU A 57 0.02 -14.98 1.76
CA LEU A 57 -0.17 -13.85 2.67
C LEU A 57 -1.32 -14.09 3.64
N GLU A 58 -2.47 -14.58 3.16
CA GLU A 58 -3.62 -14.94 4.00
C GLU A 58 -3.24 -16.02 5.03
N ALA A 59 -2.53 -17.06 4.62
CA ALA A 59 -2.08 -18.11 5.54
C ALA A 59 -1.14 -17.57 6.64
N LEU A 60 -0.34 -16.54 6.33
CA LEU A 60 0.56 -15.90 7.29
C LEU A 60 -0.17 -14.99 8.28
N MET A 61 -1.36 -14.47 7.94
CA MET A 61 -2.15 -13.65 8.87
C MET A 61 -2.61 -14.43 10.11
N ALA A 62 -2.68 -15.76 10.04
CA ALA A 62 -2.96 -16.61 11.20
C ALA A 62 -1.78 -16.64 12.20
N VAL A 63 -0.56 -16.30 11.75
CA VAL A 63 0.64 -16.25 12.59
C VAL A 63 0.77 -14.90 13.29
N GLY A 64 0.32 -13.82 12.66
CA GLY A 64 0.33 -12.47 13.24
C GLY A 64 0.25 -11.38 12.18
N SER A 65 0.69 -10.18 12.56
CA SER A 65 0.80 -9.03 11.65
C SER A 65 1.73 -9.34 10.47
N VAL A 66 1.33 -8.92 9.28
CA VAL A 66 2.06 -9.20 8.04
C VAL A 66 2.42 -7.89 7.36
N LEU A 67 3.71 -7.70 7.05
CA LEU A 67 4.18 -6.66 6.14
C LEU A 67 4.40 -7.31 4.76
N PRO A 68 3.44 -7.18 3.83
CA PRO A 68 3.46 -7.92 2.56
C PRO A 68 4.54 -7.38 1.62
N PHE A 69 5.19 -8.25 0.85
CA PHE A 69 5.98 -7.85 -0.32
C PHE A 69 5.14 -7.86 -1.60
N ALA A 70 5.57 -7.08 -2.59
CA ALA A 70 5.12 -7.25 -3.96
C ALA A 70 5.40 -8.69 -4.45
N ALA A 71 4.54 -9.21 -5.30
CA ALA A 71 4.71 -10.56 -5.84
C ALA A 71 5.92 -10.63 -6.79
N GLY A 72 6.62 -11.77 -6.79
CA GLY A 72 7.73 -12.04 -7.69
C GLY A 72 9.09 -11.45 -7.27
N ILE A 73 9.18 -10.84 -6.09
CA ILE A 73 10.45 -10.30 -5.58
C ILE A 73 11.37 -11.46 -5.19
N ALA A 74 12.36 -11.72 -6.03
CA ALA A 74 13.39 -12.70 -5.74
C ALA A 74 14.29 -12.20 -4.59
N CYS A 75 14.73 -13.10 -3.71
CA CYS A 75 15.62 -12.79 -2.60
C CYS A 75 16.36 -14.07 -2.18
N THR A 76 17.63 -13.94 -1.82
CA THR A 76 18.39 -15.01 -1.15
C THR A 76 18.17 -14.94 0.38
N PRO A 77 18.35 -16.05 1.12
CA PRO A 77 18.30 -16.01 2.58
C PRO A 77 19.28 -15.00 3.19
N GLU A 78 20.45 -14.84 2.59
CA GLU A 78 21.48 -13.89 3.02
C GLU A 78 21.05 -12.44 2.79
N GLU A 79 20.44 -12.12 1.64
CA GLU A 79 19.85 -10.81 1.39
C GLU A 79 18.70 -10.53 2.37
N ALA A 80 17.83 -11.51 2.63
CA ALA A 80 16.76 -11.36 3.60
C ALA A 80 17.30 -11.06 5.01
N ALA A 81 18.36 -11.74 5.46
CA ALA A 81 19.01 -11.46 6.73
C ALA A 81 19.60 -10.04 6.80
N LEU A 82 20.17 -9.56 5.68
CA LEU A 82 20.69 -8.19 5.57
C LEU A 82 19.56 -7.15 5.67
N LEU A 83 18.46 -7.36 4.96
CA LEU A 83 17.28 -6.49 5.02
C LEU A 83 16.72 -6.42 6.44
N LEU A 84 16.54 -7.55 7.12
CA LEU A 84 16.09 -7.57 8.52
C LEU A 84 17.04 -6.82 9.45
N THR A 85 18.35 -6.86 9.18
CA THR A 85 19.35 -6.21 10.02
C THR A 85 19.37 -4.71 9.81
N LEU A 86 19.43 -4.28 8.55
CA LEU A 86 19.69 -2.90 8.18
C LEU A 86 18.41 -2.06 8.14
N ASP A 87 17.26 -2.69 7.84
CA ASP A 87 15.96 -2.02 7.75
C ASP A 87 15.08 -2.25 9.00
N ALA A 88 15.66 -2.78 10.08
CA ALA A 88 14.96 -3.01 11.36
C ALA A 88 14.17 -1.79 11.86
N PRO A 89 14.68 -0.53 11.80
CA PRO A 89 13.91 0.64 12.22
C PRO A 89 12.65 0.88 11.36
N LEU A 90 12.74 0.66 10.05
CA LEU A 90 11.60 0.79 9.14
C LEU A 90 10.57 -0.30 9.42
N ILE A 91 11.01 -1.55 9.57
CA ILE A 91 10.16 -2.70 9.89
C ILE A 91 9.42 -2.44 11.20
N ALA A 92 10.11 -2.02 12.26
CA ALA A 92 9.52 -1.73 13.56
C ALA A 92 8.48 -0.60 13.50
N ARG A 93 8.78 0.48 12.74
CA ARG A 93 7.83 1.56 12.52
C ARG A 93 6.57 1.07 11.81
N LEU A 94 6.71 0.34 10.70
CA LEU A 94 5.56 -0.18 9.94
C LEU A 94 4.76 -1.20 10.76
N ALA A 95 5.43 -2.03 11.55
CA ALA A 95 4.78 -2.96 12.46
C ALA A 95 3.94 -2.25 13.52
N ALA A 96 4.42 -1.13 14.07
CA ALA A 96 3.66 -0.32 15.01
C ALA A 96 2.50 0.42 14.34
N GLU A 97 2.71 0.95 13.13
CA GLU A 97 1.68 1.65 12.35
C GLU A 97 0.53 0.71 11.96
N ILE A 98 0.85 -0.48 11.46
CA ILE A 98 -0.15 -1.48 11.04
C ILE A 98 -0.72 -2.23 12.24
N GLY A 99 0.12 -2.70 13.16
CA GLY A 99 -0.30 -3.47 14.32
C GLY A 99 -1.10 -4.73 13.93
N PRO A 100 -2.11 -5.13 14.71
CA PRO A 100 -2.93 -6.31 14.41
C PRO A 100 -4.01 -6.06 13.34
N ARG A 101 -4.00 -4.88 12.71
CA ARG A 101 -5.07 -4.48 11.78
C ARG A 101 -5.07 -5.33 10.52
N ARG A 102 -6.26 -5.50 9.98
CA ARG A 102 -6.55 -6.25 8.76
C ARG A 102 -7.04 -5.29 7.69
N HIS A 103 -6.72 -5.60 6.45
CA HIS A 103 -7.15 -4.80 5.31
C HIS A 103 -8.47 -5.33 4.75
N PHE A 104 -9.39 -4.41 4.54
CA PHE A 104 -10.68 -4.64 3.89
C PHE A 104 -10.84 -3.69 2.73
N GLN A 105 -11.53 -4.14 1.69
CA GLN A 105 -11.99 -3.31 0.58
C GLN A 105 -13.51 -3.35 0.54
N LEU A 106 -14.13 -2.17 0.54
CA LEU A 106 -15.56 -2.01 0.33
C LEU A 106 -15.81 -1.36 -1.02
N THR A 107 -16.62 -2.02 -1.83
CA THR A 107 -17.22 -1.42 -3.02
C THR A 107 -18.73 -1.28 -2.83
N LEU A 108 -19.26 -0.13 -3.20
CA LEU A 108 -20.69 0.17 -3.22
C LEU A 108 -21.07 0.53 -4.65
N ASP A 109 -21.81 -0.36 -5.31
CA ASP A 109 -22.41 -0.09 -6.60
C ASP A 109 -23.88 0.31 -6.40
N TRP A 110 -24.44 1.04 -7.37
CA TRP A 110 -25.87 1.36 -7.39
C TRP A 110 -26.55 0.96 -8.71
N ASP A 111 -27.85 0.77 -8.66
CA ASP A 111 -28.66 0.53 -9.85
C ASP A 111 -29.08 1.85 -10.51
N GLU A 112 -28.29 2.31 -11.47
CA GLU A 112 -28.58 3.53 -12.25
C GLU A 112 -29.94 3.50 -12.94
N SER A 113 -30.48 2.32 -13.26
CA SER A 113 -31.75 2.20 -13.99
C SER A 113 -32.95 2.55 -13.12
N HIS A 114 -32.84 2.35 -11.81
CA HIS A 114 -33.93 2.57 -10.85
C HIS A 114 -33.74 3.81 -9.99
N VAL A 115 -32.59 4.49 -10.09
CA VAL A 115 -32.24 5.64 -9.25
C VAL A 115 -33.25 6.78 -9.33
N LEU A 116 -33.75 7.09 -10.53
CA LEU A 116 -34.69 8.19 -10.75
C LEU A 116 -36.05 7.92 -10.11
N ALA A 117 -36.46 6.66 -10.07
CA ALA A 117 -37.72 6.25 -9.44
C ALA A 117 -37.58 6.21 -7.92
N ALA A 118 -36.49 5.63 -7.41
CA ALA A 118 -36.24 5.46 -5.99
C ALA A 118 -36.01 6.79 -5.25
N PHE A 119 -35.33 7.74 -5.90
CA PHE A 119 -34.97 9.04 -5.30
C PHE A 119 -35.76 10.20 -5.89
N ARG A 120 -36.94 9.95 -6.47
CA ARG A 120 -37.75 10.97 -7.14
C ARG A 120 -37.95 12.24 -6.31
N ASP A 121 -38.18 12.07 -5.01
CA ASP A 121 -38.47 13.15 -4.07
C ASP A 121 -37.20 13.77 -3.46
N SER A 122 -36.01 13.36 -3.92
CA SER A 122 -34.75 13.93 -3.43
C SER A 122 -34.52 15.34 -3.99
N PRO A 123 -33.95 16.25 -3.19
CA PRO A 123 -33.73 17.64 -3.62
C PRO A 123 -32.79 17.74 -4.83
N GLU A 124 -31.84 16.81 -4.97
CA GLU A 124 -30.90 16.78 -6.10
C GLU A 124 -31.61 16.50 -7.43
N LEU A 125 -32.67 15.68 -7.42
CA LEU A 125 -33.42 15.30 -8.61
C LEU A 125 -34.60 16.24 -8.90
N ALA A 126 -34.97 17.14 -7.99
CA ALA A 126 -36.06 18.10 -8.17
C ALA A 126 -36.03 18.86 -9.52
N PRO A 127 -34.86 19.30 -10.05
CA PRO A 127 -34.80 19.95 -11.36
C PRO A 127 -35.33 19.07 -12.51
N LEU A 128 -35.16 17.75 -12.42
CA LEU A 128 -35.60 16.78 -13.44
C LEU A 128 -37.12 16.60 -13.50
N PHE A 129 -37.81 16.93 -12.40
CA PHE A 129 -39.26 16.77 -12.26
C PHE A 129 -40.02 18.10 -12.22
N SER A 130 -39.35 19.22 -12.49
CA SER A 130 -39.90 20.58 -12.45
C SER A 130 -40.84 20.94 -13.61
N GLY A 131 -40.97 20.06 -14.61
CA GLY A 131 -41.72 20.32 -15.85
C GLY A 131 -40.95 21.15 -16.89
N ALA A 132 -39.76 21.66 -16.56
CA ALA A 132 -38.86 22.32 -17.51
C ALA A 132 -38.14 21.30 -18.42
N PRO A 133 -37.68 21.71 -19.63
CA PRO A 133 -36.88 20.86 -20.49
C PRO A 133 -35.60 20.37 -19.79
N VAL A 134 -35.43 19.05 -19.68
CA VAL A 134 -34.25 18.43 -19.08
C VAL A 134 -33.16 18.28 -20.15
N THR A 135 -32.03 18.95 -19.94
CA THR A 135 -30.85 18.76 -20.79
C THR A 135 -29.96 17.64 -20.24
N PRO A 136 -29.09 17.01 -21.07
CA PRO A 136 -28.14 16.00 -20.60
C PRO A 136 -27.23 16.50 -19.48
N GLU A 137 -26.88 17.78 -19.50
CA GLU A 137 -26.03 18.40 -18.46
C GLU A 137 -26.76 18.54 -17.12
N ILE A 138 -28.04 18.93 -17.13
CA ILE A 138 -28.86 18.99 -15.91
C ILE A 138 -29.01 17.59 -15.32
N MET A 139 -29.29 16.59 -16.16
CA MET A 139 -29.40 15.19 -15.74
C MET A 139 -28.09 14.70 -15.11
N ARG A 140 -26.95 14.91 -15.79
CA ARG A 140 -25.62 14.52 -15.28
C ARG A 140 -25.34 15.16 -13.93
N ARG A 141 -25.54 16.47 -13.80
CA ARG A 141 -25.30 17.20 -12.55
C ARG A 141 -26.19 16.72 -11.40
N ALA A 142 -27.48 16.48 -11.66
CA ALA A 142 -28.43 15.98 -10.66
C ALA A 142 -28.05 14.58 -10.17
N ILE A 143 -27.72 13.66 -11.09
CA ILE A 143 -27.27 12.30 -10.76
C ILE A 143 -25.93 12.33 -10.00
N THR A 144 -24.96 13.14 -10.43
CA THR A 144 -23.68 13.29 -9.73
C THR A 144 -23.89 13.82 -8.31
N ALA A 145 -24.72 14.84 -8.11
CA ALA A 145 -24.99 15.38 -6.77
C ALA A 145 -25.64 14.33 -5.85
N LEU A 146 -26.57 13.53 -6.37
CA LEU A 146 -27.16 12.42 -5.63
C LEU A 146 -26.11 11.35 -5.27
N ALA A 147 -25.28 10.96 -6.23
CA ALA A 147 -24.18 10.01 -6.03
C ALA A 147 -23.21 10.50 -4.94
N ASP A 148 -22.82 11.78 -5.00
CA ASP A 148 -21.93 12.40 -4.03
C ASP A 148 -22.54 12.40 -2.63
N ARG A 149 -23.84 12.70 -2.49
CA ARG A 149 -24.54 12.63 -1.20
C ARG A 149 -24.58 11.21 -0.64
N LEU A 150 -24.92 10.21 -1.46
CA LEU A 150 -24.97 8.81 -1.03
C LEU A 150 -23.56 8.31 -0.63
N ASN A 151 -22.54 8.64 -1.43
CA ASN A 151 -21.16 8.34 -1.12
C ASN A 151 -20.72 8.98 0.20
N ALA A 152 -20.97 10.28 0.40
CA ALA A 152 -20.64 10.99 1.63
C ALA A 152 -21.34 10.37 2.85
N LYS A 153 -22.62 9.97 2.69
CA LYS A 153 -23.37 9.30 3.76
C LYS A 153 -22.78 7.93 4.08
N ALA A 154 -22.41 7.13 3.07
CA ALA A 154 -21.79 5.83 3.27
C ALA A 154 -20.43 5.96 3.97
N LEU A 155 -19.59 6.91 3.55
CA LEU A 155 -18.32 7.22 4.21
C LEU A 155 -18.52 7.64 5.67
N HIS A 156 -19.51 8.49 5.95
CA HIS A 156 -19.81 8.90 7.32
C HIS A 156 -20.24 7.74 8.23
N LEU A 157 -20.97 6.76 7.69
CA LEU A 157 -21.35 5.55 8.43
C LEU A 157 -20.15 4.62 8.68
N LEU A 158 -19.17 4.62 7.77
CA LEU A 158 -17.96 3.81 7.85
C LEU A 158 -16.84 4.44 8.71
N ASP A 159 -16.79 5.77 8.81
CA ASP A 159 -15.77 6.54 9.54
C ASP A 159 -15.49 6.06 10.97
N PRO A 160 -16.49 5.66 11.79
CA PRO A 160 -16.23 5.22 13.16
C PRO A 160 -15.44 3.91 13.30
N VAL A 161 -15.28 3.16 12.20
CA VAL A 161 -14.66 1.82 12.19
C VAL A 161 -13.50 1.68 11.20
N ALA A 162 -13.48 2.44 10.11
CA ALA A 162 -12.43 2.36 9.10
C ALA A 162 -11.21 3.23 9.44
N GLU A 163 -10.07 2.60 9.72
CA GLU A 163 -8.80 3.29 9.94
C GLU A 163 -8.02 3.49 8.63
N ASP A 164 -7.40 4.67 8.48
CA ASP A 164 -6.58 5.07 7.32
C ASP A 164 -7.21 4.72 5.95
N PRO A 165 -8.43 5.18 5.65
CA PRO A 165 -9.10 4.86 4.39
C PRO A 165 -8.36 5.46 3.20
N VAL A 166 -8.24 4.68 2.14
CA VAL A 166 -7.65 5.07 0.86
C VAL A 166 -8.66 4.82 -0.24
N GLU A 167 -9.07 5.87 -0.93
CA GLU A 167 -9.95 5.75 -2.09
C GLU A 167 -9.24 5.06 -3.25
N GLN A 168 -9.97 4.17 -3.91
CA GLN A 168 -9.52 3.46 -5.10
C GLN A 168 -10.28 3.99 -6.34
N PRO A 169 -9.71 3.82 -7.54
CA PRO A 169 -10.42 4.18 -8.78
C PRO A 169 -11.81 3.53 -8.85
N ARG A 170 -12.82 4.33 -9.20
CA ARG A 170 -14.22 3.89 -9.29
C ARG A 170 -14.55 3.54 -10.74
N ALA A 171 -15.21 2.40 -10.95
CA ALA A 171 -15.81 2.08 -12.23
C ALA A 171 -17.11 2.89 -12.43
N PRO A 172 -17.63 3.03 -13.67
CA PRO A 172 -18.97 3.55 -13.89
C PRO A 172 -20.01 2.77 -13.07
N GLY A 173 -20.94 3.46 -12.41
CA GLY A 173 -21.93 2.86 -11.50
C GLY A 173 -21.43 2.55 -10.08
N CYS A 174 -20.15 2.77 -9.78
CA CYS A 174 -19.58 2.58 -8.45
C CYS A 174 -19.63 3.89 -7.65
N LEU A 175 -20.43 3.93 -6.60
CA LEU A 175 -20.52 5.06 -5.67
C LEU A 175 -19.29 5.19 -4.79
N LEU A 176 -18.79 4.08 -4.26
CA LEU A 176 -17.66 4.03 -3.34
C LEU A 176 -16.76 2.85 -3.68
N ASN A 177 -15.45 3.06 -3.74
CA ASN A 177 -14.44 2.01 -3.78
C ASN A 177 -13.33 2.43 -2.83
N VAL A 178 -13.27 1.84 -1.65
CA VAL A 178 -12.36 2.25 -0.58
C VAL A 178 -11.70 1.04 0.05
N VAL A 179 -10.41 1.19 0.36
CA VAL A 179 -9.69 0.25 1.20
C VAL A 179 -9.39 0.87 2.55
N PHE A 180 -9.48 0.09 3.61
CA PHE A 180 -9.24 0.58 4.97
C PHE A 180 -8.66 -0.52 5.85
N LEU A 181 -8.09 -0.10 6.97
CA LEU A 181 -7.63 -0.96 8.03
C LEU A 181 -8.72 -1.10 9.09
N LEU A 182 -8.85 -2.29 9.66
CA LEU A 182 -9.80 -2.58 10.74
C LEU A 182 -9.09 -3.39 11.81
N ARG A 183 -9.33 -3.08 13.08
CA ARG A 183 -8.90 -3.95 14.18
C ARG A 183 -9.82 -5.16 14.28
N PRO A 184 -9.31 -6.37 14.57
CA PRO A 184 -10.15 -7.56 14.68
C PRO A 184 -11.32 -7.40 15.66
N GLU A 185 -11.13 -6.65 16.76
CA GLU A 185 -12.18 -6.38 17.75
C GLU A 185 -13.32 -5.49 17.25
N ASP A 186 -13.14 -4.74 16.15
CA ASP A 186 -14.14 -3.84 15.59
C ASP A 186 -14.97 -4.50 14.46
N GLU A 187 -14.74 -5.77 14.13
CA GLU A 187 -15.52 -6.52 13.12
C GLU A 187 -17.05 -6.42 13.31
N PRO A 188 -17.62 -6.59 14.54
CA PRO A 188 -19.06 -6.43 14.73
C PRO A 188 -19.58 -5.01 14.46
N ARG A 189 -18.73 -3.98 14.65
CA ARG A 189 -19.10 -2.59 14.36
C ARG A 189 -19.06 -2.32 12.86
N LEU A 190 -18.16 -2.99 12.12
CA LEU A 190 -18.17 -2.96 10.66
C LEU A 190 -19.48 -3.56 10.12
N ASP A 191 -19.92 -4.72 10.64
CA ASP A 191 -21.19 -5.33 10.21
C ASP A 191 -22.37 -4.36 10.39
N ALA A 192 -22.48 -3.72 11.56
CA ALA A 192 -23.52 -2.71 11.81
C ALA A 192 -23.43 -1.49 10.88
N ALA A 193 -22.22 -1.06 10.52
CA ALA A 193 -22.03 0.03 9.56
C ALA A 193 -22.47 -0.39 8.16
N LEU A 194 -22.18 -1.62 7.73
CA LEU A 194 -22.59 -2.16 6.44
C LEU A 194 -24.11 -2.31 6.35
N GLU A 195 -24.78 -2.78 7.40
CA GLU A 195 -26.24 -2.81 7.48
C GLU A 195 -26.85 -1.40 7.37
N ALA A 196 -26.25 -0.41 8.03
CA ALA A 196 -26.70 0.97 7.94
C ALA A 196 -26.50 1.58 6.53
N ILE A 197 -25.43 1.18 5.82
CA ILE A 197 -25.17 1.58 4.43
C ILE A 197 -26.19 0.93 3.49
N ASP A 198 -26.44 -0.37 3.66
CA ASP A 198 -27.44 -1.11 2.87
C ASP A 198 -28.84 -0.50 3.03
N ALA A 199 -29.20 -0.09 4.25
CA ALA A 199 -30.45 0.58 4.56
C ALA A 199 -30.63 1.97 3.91
N LEU A 200 -29.59 2.55 3.29
CA LEU A 200 -29.75 3.78 2.51
C LEU A 200 -30.63 3.56 1.29
N TRP A 201 -30.56 2.38 0.67
CA TRP A 201 -31.44 1.94 -0.41
C TRP A 201 -31.26 0.43 -0.69
N THR A 202 -31.98 -0.40 0.07
CA THR A 202 -31.84 -1.87 0.10
C THR A 202 -32.01 -2.52 -1.28
N GLU A 203 -32.89 -1.99 -2.14
CA GLU A 203 -33.20 -2.61 -3.42
C GLU A 203 -32.21 -2.27 -4.53
N GLY A 204 -31.47 -1.17 -4.38
CA GLY A 204 -30.63 -0.63 -5.46
C GLY A 204 -29.16 -0.47 -5.13
N LEU A 205 -28.75 -0.66 -3.89
CA LEU A 205 -27.34 -0.72 -3.51
C LEU A 205 -26.82 -2.16 -3.57
N ARG A 206 -25.58 -2.31 -4.00
CA ARG A 206 -24.85 -3.59 -3.96
C ARG A 206 -23.54 -3.37 -3.23
N LEU A 207 -23.51 -3.85 -2.00
CA LEU A 207 -22.30 -3.87 -1.19
C LEU A 207 -21.49 -5.11 -1.51
N ARG A 208 -20.19 -4.93 -1.69
CA ARG A 208 -19.23 -6.03 -1.70
C ARG A 208 -18.06 -5.66 -0.79
N LEU A 209 -17.90 -6.46 0.25
CA LEU A 209 -16.75 -6.42 1.14
C LEU A 209 -15.77 -7.53 0.72
N VAL A 210 -14.50 -7.19 0.58
CA VAL A 210 -13.40 -8.15 0.34
C VAL A 210 -12.41 -8.04 1.49
N GLY A 211 -12.11 -9.18 2.12
CA GLY A 211 -11.23 -9.28 3.28
C GLY A 211 -11.75 -10.29 4.31
N PRO A 212 -11.04 -10.49 5.44
CA PRO A 212 -9.80 -9.81 5.80
C PRO A 212 -8.62 -10.23 4.91
N SER A 213 -7.72 -9.30 4.63
CA SER A 213 -6.50 -9.55 3.84
C SER A 213 -5.28 -8.83 4.42
N ALA A 214 -4.08 -9.18 3.92
CA ALA A 214 -2.86 -8.49 4.30
C ALA A 214 -2.89 -7.03 3.81
N PRO A 215 -2.25 -6.09 4.53
CA PRO A 215 -2.34 -4.65 4.27
C PRO A 215 -1.50 -4.18 3.07
N ILE A 216 -1.77 -4.75 1.89
CA ILE A 216 -1.06 -4.46 0.65
C ILE A 216 -1.21 -2.99 0.24
N SER A 217 -2.38 -2.39 0.45
CA SER A 217 -2.60 -0.98 0.09
C SER A 217 -1.92 0.02 1.05
N HIS A 218 -1.52 -0.43 2.24
CA HIS A 218 -1.01 0.43 3.31
C HIS A 218 0.47 0.21 3.61
N ALA A 219 0.98 -1.02 3.46
CA ALA A 219 2.30 -1.45 3.90
C ALA A 219 3.00 -2.40 2.91
N LEU A 220 2.82 -2.18 1.60
CA LEU A 220 3.55 -2.95 0.60
C LEU A 220 5.05 -2.66 0.67
N LEU A 221 5.83 -3.73 0.79
CA LEU A 221 7.28 -3.69 0.74
C LEU A 221 7.79 -4.10 -0.65
N ASP A 222 8.90 -3.49 -1.03
CA ASP A 222 9.69 -3.83 -2.20
C ASP A 222 11.18 -3.82 -1.84
N ILE A 223 12.02 -4.37 -2.72
CA ILE A 223 13.48 -4.32 -2.61
C ILE A 223 14.03 -3.51 -3.77
N ASP A 224 14.50 -2.30 -3.45
CA ASP A 224 15.34 -1.54 -4.38
C ASP A 224 16.75 -2.15 -4.39
N ARG A 225 17.33 -2.28 -5.59
CA ARG A 225 18.64 -2.87 -5.82
C ARG A 225 19.49 -1.91 -6.61
N ALA A 226 20.53 -1.40 -5.98
CA ALA A 226 21.59 -0.72 -6.69
C ALA A 226 22.61 -1.72 -7.23
N ASP A 227 23.01 -1.51 -8.49
CA ASP A 227 24.18 -2.17 -9.06
C ASP A 227 25.45 -1.65 -8.38
N SER A 228 26.48 -2.50 -8.35
CA SER A 228 27.84 -2.19 -7.93
C SER A 228 28.40 -0.91 -8.57
N ALA A 229 28.05 -0.64 -9.83
CA ALA A 229 28.45 0.58 -10.55
C ALA A 229 27.77 1.87 -10.04
N ALA A 230 26.64 1.76 -9.34
CA ALA A 230 25.93 2.92 -8.80
C ALA A 230 26.64 3.53 -7.57
N VAL A 231 27.46 2.74 -6.85
CA VAL A 231 28.18 3.22 -5.66
C VAL A 231 29.28 4.23 -6.06
N PRO A 232 30.19 3.93 -7.00
CA PRO A 232 31.13 4.93 -7.53
C PRO A 232 30.43 6.17 -8.08
N ALA A 233 29.35 6.00 -8.88
CA ALA A 233 28.63 7.14 -9.46
C ALA A 233 28.00 8.04 -8.38
N ALA A 234 27.45 7.46 -7.31
CA ALA A 234 26.94 8.20 -6.17
C ALA A 234 28.05 8.92 -5.40
N ALA A 235 29.22 8.30 -5.27
CA ALA A 235 30.41 8.89 -4.64
C ALA A 235 30.90 10.11 -5.44
N ASP A 236 30.99 9.96 -6.76
CA ASP A 236 31.38 11.04 -7.69
C ASP A 236 30.38 12.20 -7.64
N LEU A 237 29.08 11.91 -7.64
CA LEU A 237 28.03 12.94 -7.56
C LEU A 237 28.10 13.78 -6.28
N LEU A 238 28.48 13.15 -5.15
CA LEU A 238 28.62 13.83 -3.86
C LEU A 238 30.04 14.31 -3.59
N GLU A 239 30.98 14.11 -4.53
CA GLU A 239 32.40 14.43 -4.39
C GLU A 239 33.03 13.84 -3.12
N VAL A 240 32.64 12.61 -2.77
CA VAL A 240 33.18 11.87 -1.62
C VAL A 240 33.86 10.59 -2.08
N ARG A 241 34.67 9.99 -1.21
CA ARG A 241 35.19 8.64 -1.46
C ARG A 241 34.07 7.59 -1.30
N PRO A 242 34.10 6.47 -2.05
CA PRO A 242 33.13 5.37 -1.88
C PRO A 242 33.11 4.76 -0.48
N ASP A 243 34.22 4.82 0.25
CA ASP A 243 34.37 4.35 1.64
C ASP A 243 34.22 5.46 2.69
N ALA A 244 33.69 6.63 2.29
CA ALA A 244 33.46 7.73 3.21
C ALA A 244 32.46 7.33 4.31
N GLY A 245 32.76 7.70 5.55
CA GLY A 245 31.87 7.47 6.68
C GLY A 245 30.55 8.24 6.54
N LYS A 246 29.51 7.75 7.24
CA LYS A 246 28.14 8.31 7.22
C LYS A 246 28.09 9.84 7.36
N ASP A 247 28.84 10.40 8.30
CA ASP A 247 28.82 11.84 8.56
C ASP A 247 29.38 12.66 7.38
N ALA A 248 30.41 12.14 6.70
CA ALA A 248 30.97 12.79 5.51
C ALA A 248 29.96 12.80 4.36
N VAL A 249 29.30 11.66 4.11
CA VAL A 249 28.24 11.54 3.10
C VAL A 249 27.07 12.49 3.39
N VAL A 250 26.60 12.54 4.64
CA VAL A 250 25.49 13.43 5.05
C VAL A 250 25.86 14.90 4.87
N ASN A 251 27.08 15.29 5.24
CA ASN A 251 27.54 16.67 5.10
C ASN A 251 27.70 17.07 3.63
N ALA A 252 28.25 16.18 2.79
CA ALA A 252 28.36 16.40 1.35
C ALA A 252 26.98 16.57 0.69
N ALA A 253 26.03 15.69 1.01
CA ALA A 253 24.66 15.79 0.50
C ALA A 253 23.97 17.10 0.93
N LYS A 254 24.16 17.53 2.19
CA LYS A 254 23.64 18.82 2.67
C LYS A 254 24.27 20.01 1.95
N ALA A 255 25.55 19.96 1.64
CA ALA A 255 26.24 21.02 0.90
C ALA A 255 25.70 21.08 -0.55
N ALA A 256 25.61 19.94 -1.23
CA ALA A 256 25.08 19.83 -2.59
C ALA A 256 23.63 20.35 -2.69
N LEU A 257 22.76 20.01 -1.72
CA LEU A 257 21.37 20.49 -1.68
C LEU A 257 21.22 22.00 -1.41
N ARG A 258 22.29 22.67 -0.93
CA ARG A 258 22.30 24.12 -0.70
C ARG A 258 22.96 24.89 -1.84
N SER A 259 23.43 24.19 -2.88
CA SER A 259 24.06 24.84 -4.03
C SER A 259 23.09 25.79 -4.73
N PRO A 260 23.50 27.03 -5.05
CA PRO A 260 22.66 27.97 -5.79
C PRO A 260 22.31 27.48 -7.20
N ASP A 261 23.11 26.55 -7.75
CA ASP A 261 22.95 26.00 -9.11
C ASP A 261 22.19 24.67 -9.14
N LEU A 262 21.47 24.32 -8.06
CA LEU A 262 20.75 23.06 -7.97
C LEU A 262 19.61 22.99 -8.99
N ALA A 263 19.71 22.08 -9.96
CA ALA A 263 18.63 21.78 -10.89
C ALA A 263 17.38 21.25 -10.16
N ALA A 264 16.19 21.52 -10.69
CA ALA A 264 14.92 21.21 -10.04
C ALA A 264 14.74 19.72 -9.69
N ASN A 265 15.34 18.81 -10.45
CA ASN A 265 15.31 17.36 -10.23
C ASN A 265 16.52 16.79 -9.45
N ALA A 266 17.61 17.55 -9.34
CA ALA A 266 18.85 17.06 -8.73
C ALA A 266 18.72 16.78 -7.22
N ALA A 267 17.75 17.39 -6.55
CA ALA A 267 17.53 17.19 -5.11
C ALA A 267 17.18 15.74 -4.76
N GLU A 268 16.44 15.03 -5.62
CA GLU A 268 16.10 13.63 -5.39
C GLU A 268 17.30 12.71 -5.65
N GLU A 269 18.03 12.96 -6.73
CA GLU A 269 19.25 12.24 -7.11
C GLU A 269 20.32 12.33 -6.02
N ILE A 270 20.57 13.52 -5.46
CA ILE A 270 21.50 13.73 -4.35
C ILE A 270 21.11 12.93 -3.11
N ARG A 271 19.81 12.91 -2.77
CA ARG A 271 19.32 12.14 -1.62
C ARG A 271 19.42 10.64 -1.86
N ALA A 272 19.15 10.18 -3.08
CA ALA A 272 19.30 8.78 -3.48
C ALA A 272 20.77 8.33 -3.39
N ALA A 273 21.70 9.12 -3.93
CA ALA A 273 23.13 8.87 -3.84
C ALA A 273 23.62 8.79 -2.39
N ALA A 274 23.19 9.71 -1.53
CA ALA A 274 23.55 9.69 -0.12
C ALA A 274 23.04 8.44 0.59
N ARG A 275 21.79 8.02 0.35
CA ARG A 275 21.22 6.79 0.91
C ARG A 275 22.01 5.57 0.46
N LEU A 276 22.36 5.50 -0.83
CA LEU A 276 23.13 4.40 -1.40
C LEU A 276 24.52 4.27 -0.76
N LEU A 277 25.26 5.37 -0.63
CA LEU A 277 26.60 5.34 0.00
C LEU A 277 26.56 4.96 1.48
N ILE A 278 25.59 5.49 2.23
CA ILE A 278 25.39 5.11 3.63
C ILE A 278 25.11 3.61 3.71
N ARG A 279 24.24 3.08 2.85
CA ARG A 279 23.89 1.67 2.81
C ARG A 279 25.09 0.78 2.45
N ALA A 280 25.90 1.20 1.48
CA ALA A 280 27.12 0.51 1.09
C ALA A 280 28.11 0.44 2.27
N GLY A 281 28.29 1.56 2.99
CA GLY A 281 29.12 1.61 4.19
C GLY A 281 28.62 0.71 5.33
N GLU A 282 27.31 0.66 5.55
CA GLU A 282 26.69 -0.25 6.54
C GLU A 282 26.92 -1.73 6.18
N ILE A 283 26.79 -2.10 4.91
CA ILE A 283 27.07 -3.47 4.42
C ILE A 283 28.55 -3.82 4.57
N ALA A 284 29.45 -2.88 4.24
CA ALA A 284 30.89 -3.06 4.43
C ALA A 284 31.27 -3.24 5.91
N ALA A 285 30.63 -2.49 6.82
CA ALA A 285 30.83 -2.61 8.26
C ALA A 285 30.39 -3.98 8.82
N LEU A 286 29.48 -4.68 8.13
CA LEU A 286 29.12 -6.07 8.42
C LEU A 286 30.11 -7.10 7.84
N GLY A 287 31.24 -6.66 7.28
CA GLY A 287 32.27 -7.52 6.69
C GLY A 287 31.82 -8.19 5.38
N ARG A 288 30.80 -7.65 4.72
CA ARG A 288 30.27 -8.18 3.46
C ARG A 288 30.85 -7.42 2.27
N SER A 289 31.09 -8.14 1.18
CA SER A 289 31.57 -7.54 -0.06
C SER A 289 30.45 -6.72 -0.73
N ILE A 290 30.78 -5.49 -1.15
CA ILE A 290 29.93 -4.58 -1.94
C ILE A 290 29.82 -5.07 -3.40
N ALA A 291 30.53 -6.13 -3.79
CA ALA A 291 30.42 -6.74 -5.13
C ALA A 291 29.04 -7.39 -5.40
N ALA A 292 28.18 -7.47 -4.38
CA ALA A 292 26.78 -7.90 -4.51
C ALA A 292 25.84 -6.71 -4.68
N THR A 293 24.67 -6.95 -5.27
CA THR A 293 23.54 -6.00 -5.26
C THR A 293 23.28 -5.50 -3.84
N LEU A 294 23.02 -4.20 -3.68
CA LEU A 294 22.76 -3.59 -2.37
C LEU A 294 21.24 -3.51 -2.17
N PRO A 295 20.62 -4.47 -1.44
CA PRO A 295 19.18 -4.48 -1.28
C PRO A 295 18.80 -3.45 -0.21
N GLN A 296 17.75 -2.69 -0.48
CA GLN A 296 17.15 -1.77 0.47
C GLN A 296 15.63 -1.95 0.45
N LEU A 297 15.00 -2.03 1.64
CA LEU A 297 13.55 -2.02 1.71
C LEU A 297 13.00 -0.66 1.30
N VAL A 298 12.02 -0.70 0.40
CA VAL A 298 11.19 0.45 0.04
C VAL A 298 9.77 0.15 0.47
N HIS A 299 9.15 1.11 1.15
CA HIS A 299 7.74 1.07 1.49
C HIS A 299 6.95 1.84 0.45
N GLN A 300 6.04 1.15 -0.22
CA GLN A 300 5.11 1.72 -1.17
C GLN A 300 3.75 1.90 -0.48
N ARG A 301 3.18 3.11 -0.55
CA ARG A 301 1.75 3.36 -0.30
C ARG A 301 1.06 3.58 -1.64
N PRO A 302 0.59 2.51 -2.31
CA PRO A 302 -0.17 2.66 -3.53
C PRO A 302 -1.46 3.46 -3.26
N GLY A 303 -1.58 4.65 -3.86
CA GLY A 303 -2.80 5.49 -3.77
C GLY A 303 -2.69 6.76 -2.92
N GLY A 304 -1.49 7.34 -2.76
CA GLY A 304 -1.23 8.50 -1.91
C GLY A 304 -1.97 9.81 -2.27
N SER A 305 -3.21 9.95 -1.82
CA SER A 305 -3.69 11.18 -1.16
C SER A 305 -4.64 10.76 -0.06
N LYS A 306 -4.37 11.11 1.20
CA LYS A 306 -5.37 10.98 2.28
C LYS A 306 -6.57 11.84 1.89
N PRO A 307 -7.76 11.28 1.62
CA PRO A 307 -8.95 12.09 1.68
C PRO A 307 -9.14 12.44 3.16
N SER A 308 -9.10 13.73 3.49
CA SER A 308 -9.64 14.18 4.77
C SER A 308 -11.14 13.87 4.74
N LEU A 309 -11.56 12.83 5.47
CA LEU A 309 -12.98 12.48 5.66
C LEU A 309 -13.81 13.61 6.32
N THR A 310 -13.19 14.73 6.64
CA THR A 310 -13.79 15.88 7.35
C THR A 310 -13.83 17.19 6.57
N THR A 311 -13.40 17.26 5.30
CA THR A 311 -13.44 18.53 4.55
C THR A 311 -14.59 18.59 3.56
N SER A 312 -15.82 18.71 4.05
CA SER A 312 -16.96 19.26 3.28
C SER A 312 -18.11 19.60 4.24
N SER A 313 -17.93 20.63 5.06
CA SER A 313 -19.02 21.38 5.69
C SER A 313 -18.48 22.66 6.32
N GLU A 314 -18.06 23.63 5.49
CA GLU A 314 -18.06 25.04 5.88
C GLU A 314 -17.92 25.91 4.62
N ALA A 315 -19.05 26.14 3.95
CA ALA A 315 -19.29 27.33 3.13
C ALA A 315 -20.80 27.57 3.16
N ALA A 316 -21.20 28.47 4.05
CA ALA A 316 -22.48 29.17 4.01
C ALA A 316 -22.48 30.20 2.87
#